data_AF-A0A6L7JV41-F1
#
_entry.id   AF-A0A6L7JV41-F1
#
_cell.length_a   1.000
_cell.length_b   1.000
_cell.length_c   1.000
_cell.angle_alpha   90.00
_cell.angle_beta   90.00
_cell.angle_gamma   90.00
#
_symmetry.space_group_name_H-M   'P 1'
#
loop_
_entity.id
_entity.type
_entity.pdbx_description
1 polymer ?
#
loop_
_entity_poly.entity_id
_entity_poly.type
_entity_poly.pdbx_seq_one_letter_code
_entity_poly.pdbx_strand_id
1 'polypeptide(L)'
;MREEAVKKMPSTDGWSRRRFLGSGSAAAAVAAVWGCAPDEGIPVGGGRPPASLTGPRRLLAEPGPMLPPVPAILLTVNGRPGDPDEISVLWTFVVSGDPPQIGVSAALEHRARGLLEIHDEFVLNVPLASMVEAFDTVDMNSGRVADKFELSGLTRGAAITVDAPTVEESPIHCECRIFDSLEVPPERKIFLAEVVATTAIEGAVDDAGRLIVPAVDFFGMTAGSGEHYTMGRRVGNIGMTVGRTDIKY
;
A
#
# COMPACT_ATOMS: atom_id res chain seq x y z
N MET A 1 11.14 -47.32 18.42
CA MET A 1 12.51 -46.86 18.11
C MET A 1 12.55 -46.30 16.71
N ARG A 2 12.34 -44.99 16.59
CA ARG A 2 12.91 -44.08 15.58
C ARG A 2 12.46 -42.68 15.99
N GLU A 3 13.35 -42.01 16.70
CA GLU A 3 13.30 -40.58 16.97
C GLU A 3 13.40 -39.82 15.64
N GLU A 4 12.47 -38.91 15.38
CA GLU A 4 12.66 -37.88 14.37
C GLU A 4 13.10 -36.58 15.04
N ALA A 5 14.22 -36.08 14.53
CA ALA A 5 14.97 -34.97 15.07
C ALA A 5 14.19 -33.66 14.96
N VAL A 6 13.98 -33.02 16.10
CA VAL A 6 13.55 -31.62 16.20
C VAL A 6 14.65 -30.74 15.60
N LYS A 7 14.41 -30.24 14.39
CA LYS A 7 15.29 -29.26 13.75
C LYS A 7 15.03 -27.88 14.38
N LYS A 8 15.99 -27.44 15.19
CA LYS A 8 16.04 -26.14 15.87
C LYS A 8 15.89 -25.00 14.83
N MET A 9 14.88 -24.14 15.01
CA MET A 9 14.72 -22.89 14.24
C MET A 9 15.89 -21.94 14.52
N PRO A 10 16.45 -21.26 13.51
CA PRO A 10 17.44 -20.21 13.73
C PRO A 10 16.78 -18.98 14.39
N SER A 11 17.59 -18.27 15.17
CA SER A 11 17.24 -17.14 16.03
C SER A 11 16.63 -15.96 15.27
N THR A 12 15.58 -15.36 15.85
CA THR A 12 14.83 -14.20 15.34
C THR A 12 15.53 -12.84 15.51
N ASP A 13 16.85 -12.82 15.71
CA ASP A 13 17.59 -11.58 15.92
C ASP A 13 18.05 -11.01 14.57
N GLY A 14 17.16 -10.30 13.89
CA GLY A 14 17.50 -9.73 12.58
C GLY A 14 16.47 -8.83 11.92
N TRP A 15 15.42 -8.37 12.61
CA TRP A 15 14.56 -7.32 12.04
C TRP A 15 13.86 -6.52 13.13
N SER A 16 14.57 -5.57 13.75
CA SER A 16 13.94 -4.56 14.62
C SER A 16 14.00 -3.19 13.94
N ARG A 17 12.99 -2.85 13.14
CA ARG A 17 12.73 -1.46 12.71
C ARG A 17 12.12 -0.65 13.86
N ARG A 18 12.82 -0.50 14.98
CA ARG A 18 12.37 0.38 16.08
C ARG A 18 13.42 1.43 16.39
N ARG A 19 13.16 2.67 15.95
CA ARG A 19 13.61 3.85 16.68
C ARG A 19 12.46 4.28 17.58
N PHE A 20 12.60 4.04 18.88
CA PHE A 20 11.82 4.75 19.90
C PHE A 20 12.43 6.15 20.04
N LEU A 21 11.70 7.19 19.64
CA LEU A 21 12.00 8.54 20.10
C LEU A 21 11.36 8.70 21.48
N GLY A 22 12.22 8.77 22.49
CA GLY A 22 11.83 9.01 23.87
C GLY A 22 11.20 10.40 24.02
N SER A 23 10.26 10.46 24.97
CA SER A 23 9.56 11.66 25.44
C SER A 23 10.53 12.81 25.72
N GLY A 24 10.34 13.92 25.02
CA GLY A 24 10.99 15.20 25.27
C GLY A 24 10.14 16.33 24.72
N SER A 25 9.38 16.98 25.60
CA SER A 25 8.60 18.17 25.32
C SER A 25 9.49 19.30 24.77
N ALA A 26 9.18 19.78 23.56
CA ALA A 26 9.26 21.20 23.19
C ALA A 26 8.54 21.42 21.86
N ALA A 27 7.25 21.76 21.94
CA ALA A 27 6.59 22.48 20.88
C ALA A 27 7.34 23.81 20.63
N ALA A 28 7.49 24.19 19.36
CA ALA A 28 8.11 25.43 18.87
C ALA A 28 9.65 25.54 18.93
N ALA A 29 10.37 24.73 18.14
CA ALA A 29 11.75 25.05 17.74
C ALA A 29 12.28 24.31 16.48
N VAL A 30 11.47 24.07 15.44
CA VAL A 30 12.02 23.58 14.14
C VAL A 30 11.21 24.16 12.98
N ALA A 31 11.19 25.48 12.82
CA ALA A 31 10.57 26.14 11.68
C ALA A 31 11.52 27.06 10.89
N ALA A 32 12.84 26.98 11.13
CA ALA A 32 13.78 27.96 10.56
C ALA A 32 15.17 27.42 10.19
N VAL A 33 15.30 26.15 9.78
CA VAL A 33 16.61 25.62 9.30
C VAL A 33 16.57 25.02 7.90
N TRP A 34 15.42 24.69 7.33
CA TRP A 34 15.35 24.25 5.94
C TRP A 34 14.56 25.25 5.11
N GLY A 35 15.31 26.02 4.31
CA GLY A 35 14.76 26.83 3.24
C GLY A 35 13.93 25.93 2.32
N CYS A 36 12.63 26.15 2.32
CA CYS A 36 11.74 25.58 1.32
C CYS A 36 12.15 26.14 -0.05
N ALA A 37 12.78 25.29 -0.86
CA ALA A 37 12.80 25.44 -2.31
C ALA A 37 11.69 24.54 -2.88
N PRO A 38 10.99 24.96 -3.94
CA PRO A 38 9.99 24.12 -4.59
C PRO A 38 10.63 22.98 -5.39
N ASP A 39 10.00 21.80 -5.31
CA ASP A 39 10.06 20.66 -6.25
C ASP A 39 11.35 20.47 -7.07
N GLU A 40 12.41 19.97 -6.43
CA GLU A 40 13.39 19.14 -7.14
C GLU A 40 13.18 17.71 -6.64
N GLY A 41 12.50 16.89 -7.45
CA GLY A 41 12.19 15.50 -7.12
C GLY A 41 13.43 14.70 -6.68
N ILE A 42 13.20 13.65 -5.90
CA ILE A 42 14.24 12.76 -5.38
C ILE A 42 15.11 12.25 -6.55
N PRO A 43 16.45 12.40 -6.51
CA PRO A 43 17.31 11.98 -7.61
C PRO A 43 17.12 10.49 -7.89
N VAL A 44 16.59 10.17 -9.08
CA VAL A 44 16.44 8.80 -9.53
C VAL A 44 17.84 8.23 -9.77
N GLY A 45 18.26 7.24 -8.98
CA GLY A 45 19.58 6.62 -9.08
C GLY A 45 19.86 6.11 -10.50
N GLY A 46 20.85 6.72 -11.17
CA GLY A 46 21.20 6.45 -12.57
C GLY A 46 21.91 5.11 -12.77
N GLY A 47 21.14 4.04 -12.94
CA GLY A 47 21.65 2.78 -13.49
C GLY A 47 21.80 2.87 -15.02
N ARG A 48 22.98 2.55 -15.56
CA ARG A 48 23.12 2.35 -17.01
C ARG A 48 22.32 1.10 -17.40
N PRO A 49 21.42 1.17 -18.40
CA PRO A 49 20.70 -0.01 -18.86
C PRO A 49 21.71 -1.08 -19.31
N PRO A 50 21.42 -2.38 -19.06
CA PRO A 50 22.31 -3.44 -19.48
C PRO A 50 22.47 -3.40 -21.00
N ALA A 51 23.66 -3.75 -21.50
CA ALA A 51 23.94 -3.78 -22.93
C ALA A 51 23.03 -4.75 -23.72
N SER A 52 22.44 -5.73 -23.02
CA SER A 52 21.43 -6.65 -23.55
C SER A 52 20.41 -7.00 -22.46
N LEU A 53 19.13 -7.15 -22.84
CA LEU A 53 18.06 -7.64 -21.95
C LEU A 53 18.08 -9.16 -21.77
N THR A 54 18.86 -9.87 -22.59
CA THR A 54 19.14 -11.30 -22.48
C THR A 54 20.61 -11.51 -22.14
N GLY A 55 20.91 -12.44 -21.23
CA GLY A 55 22.28 -12.65 -20.78
C GLY A 55 22.40 -13.42 -19.47
N PRO A 56 23.64 -13.51 -18.91
CA PRO A 56 23.89 -14.17 -17.64
C PRO A 56 23.09 -13.51 -16.52
N ARG A 57 22.56 -14.33 -15.61
CA ARG A 57 21.80 -13.87 -14.45
C ARG A 57 22.68 -13.93 -13.20
N ARG A 58 22.62 -12.90 -12.37
CA ARG A 58 23.26 -12.91 -11.05
C ARG A 58 22.32 -13.57 -10.05
N LEU A 59 22.77 -14.66 -9.44
CA LEU A 59 22.11 -15.21 -8.26
C LEU A 59 22.32 -14.25 -7.08
N LEU A 60 21.24 -13.91 -6.38
CA LEU A 60 21.32 -13.11 -5.16
C LEU A 60 21.76 -13.98 -3.98
N ALA A 61 22.39 -13.37 -2.98
CA ALA A 61 22.78 -14.07 -1.76
C ALA A 61 21.55 -14.57 -0.97
N GLU A 62 20.46 -13.82 -1.03
CA GLU A 62 19.18 -14.13 -0.39
C GLU A 62 18.04 -13.97 -1.40
N PRO A 63 17.00 -14.84 -1.36
CA PRO A 63 15.82 -14.67 -2.18
C PRO A 63 14.96 -13.49 -1.68
N GLY A 64 14.29 -12.79 -2.59
CA GLY A 64 13.35 -11.72 -2.24
C GLY A 64 12.30 -11.51 -3.33
N PRO A 65 11.09 -11.05 -2.96
CA PRO A 65 9.96 -10.88 -3.90
C PRO A 65 10.12 -9.61 -4.76
N MET A 66 11.13 -9.57 -5.64
CA MET A 66 11.40 -8.42 -6.52
C MET A 66 10.37 -8.28 -7.65
N LEU A 67 9.17 -7.82 -7.32
CA LEU A 67 8.02 -7.68 -8.22
C LEU A 67 7.60 -6.21 -8.38
N PRO A 68 8.16 -5.45 -9.33
CA PRO A 68 7.74 -4.07 -9.57
C PRO A 68 6.66 -3.95 -10.68
N PRO A 69 5.74 -2.97 -10.59
CA PRO A 69 5.37 -2.24 -9.37
C PRO A 69 4.43 -3.07 -8.49
N VAL A 70 4.46 -2.82 -7.19
CA VAL A 70 3.43 -3.26 -6.23
C VAL A 70 2.51 -2.06 -5.94
N PRO A 71 1.19 -2.25 -5.78
CA PRO A 71 0.28 -1.14 -5.47
C PRO A 71 0.71 -0.38 -4.20
N ALA A 72 0.82 0.94 -4.28
CA ALA A 72 0.89 1.80 -3.10
C ALA A 72 -0.56 2.10 -2.69
N ILE A 73 -0.98 1.60 -1.52
CA ILE A 73 -2.38 1.69 -1.08
C ILE A 73 -2.43 2.03 0.40
N LEU A 74 -3.30 2.97 0.75
CA LEU A 74 -3.68 3.28 2.12
C LEU A 74 -4.96 2.51 2.44
N LEU A 75 -4.86 1.46 3.25
CA LEU A 75 -6.03 0.77 3.79
C LEU A 75 -6.55 1.52 5.00
N THR A 76 -7.85 1.76 5.05
CA THR A 76 -8.53 2.34 6.21
C THR A 76 -9.59 1.40 6.76
N VAL A 77 -9.70 1.35 8.08
CA VAL A 77 -10.67 0.51 8.80
C VAL A 77 -11.05 1.19 10.10
N ASN A 78 -12.30 1.02 10.53
CA ASN A 78 -12.79 1.59 11.77
C ASN A 78 -11.96 1.16 12.99
N GLY A 79 -11.86 2.08 13.95
CA GLY A 79 -11.31 1.79 15.28
C GLY A 79 -12.18 0.79 16.05
N ARG A 80 -11.71 0.34 17.21
CA ARG A 80 -12.63 -0.27 18.19
C ARG A 80 -13.57 0.83 18.71
N PRO A 81 -14.74 0.50 19.28
CA PRO A 81 -15.60 1.51 19.90
C PRO A 81 -14.82 2.38 20.90
N GLY A 82 -14.73 3.68 20.61
CA GLY A 82 -13.99 4.66 21.42
C GLY A 82 -12.51 4.87 21.05
N ASP A 83 -11.97 4.07 20.14
CA ASP A 83 -10.62 4.24 19.58
C ASP A 83 -10.68 5.00 18.24
N PRO A 84 -9.62 5.72 17.86
CA PRO A 84 -9.53 6.33 16.53
C PRO A 84 -9.47 5.25 15.42
N ASP A 85 -9.93 5.63 14.23
CA ASP A 85 -9.80 4.79 13.04
C ASP A 85 -8.35 4.57 12.63
N GLU A 86 -8.11 3.43 12.00
CA GLU A 86 -6.78 3.01 11.57
C GLU A 86 -6.61 3.25 10.06
N ILE A 87 -5.46 3.80 9.69
CA ILE A 87 -4.95 3.87 8.32
C ILE A 87 -3.62 3.13 8.24
N SER A 88 -3.43 2.21 7.29
CA SER A 88 -2.22 1.38 7.18
C SER A 88 -1.81 1.17 5.73
N VAL A 89 -0.50 1.08 5.49
CA VAL A 89 0.03 0.59 4.22
C VAL A 89 0.15 -0.93 4.30
N LEU A 90 -0.57 -1.64 3.42
CA LEU A 90 -0.56 -3.10 3.36
C LEU A 90 -0.31 -3.59 1.94
N TRP A 91 0.31 -4.76 1.82
CA TRP A 91 0.43 -5.44 0.53
C TRP A 91 -0.96 -5.77 -0.01
N THR A 92 -1.23 -5.35 -1.23
CA THR A 92 -2.53 -5.46 -1.88
C THR A 92 -2.39 -6.03 -3.29
N PHE A 93 -3.33 -6.87 -3.72
CA PHE A 93 -3.36 -7.48 -5.05
C PHE A 93 -4.80 -7.71 -5.55
N VAL A 94 -4.96 -7.84 -6.86
CA VAL A 94 -6.26 -8.20 -7.49
C VAL A 94 -6.40 -9.71 -7.54
N VAL A 95 -7.58 -10.22 -7.15
CA VAL A 95 -7.93 -11.65 -7.15
C VAL A 95 -8.76 -12.00 -8.39
N SER A 96 -9.80 -11.22 -8.67
CA SER A 96 -10.70 -11.41 -9.81
C SER A 96 -11.23 -10.06 -10.30
N GLY A 97 -11.54 -9.96 -11.59
CA GLY A 97 -12.19 -8.79 -12.18
C GLY A 97 -13.71 -8.87 -12.20
N ASP A 98 -14.29 -10.08 -12.22
CA ASP A 98 -15.74 -10.30 -12.16
C ASP A 98 -16.04 -11.62 -11.41
N PRO A 99 -16.61 -11.57 -10.19
CA PRO A 99 -16.87 -10.35 -9.40
C PRO A 99 -15.55 -9.62 -9.05
N PRO A 100 -15.60 -8.30 -8.79
CA PRO A 100 -14.41 -7.52 -8.47
C PRO A 100 -13.88 -7.89 -7.08
N GLN A 101 -12.74 -8.57 -7.04
CA GLN A 101 -12.17 -9.10 -5.81
C GLN A 101 -10.71 -8.72 -5.65
N ILE A 102 -10.34 -8.38 -4.42
CA ILE A 102 -8.99 -8.00 -4.03
C ILE A 102 -8.54 -8.79 -2.80
N GLY A 103 -7.23 -8.79 -2.57
CA GLY A 103 -6.61 -9.37 -1.38
C GLY A 103 -5.69 -8.38 -0.71
N VAL A 104 -5.68 -8.38 0.62
CA VAL A 104 -4.75 -7.59 1.45
C VAL A 104 -4.01 -8.48 2.43
N SER A 105 -2.71 -8.26 2.62
CA SER A 105 -1.89 -9.02 3.58
C SER A 105 -1.45 -8.16 4.75
N ALA A 106 -1.89 -8.52 5.94
CA ALA A 106 -1.50 -7.88 7.20
C ALA A 106 -0.64 -8.83 8.05
N ALA A 107 0.50 -8.33 8.55
CA ALA A 107 1.31 -9.05 9.53
C ALA A 107 0.83 -8.81 10.96
N LEU A 108 1.30 -9.61 11.92
CA LEU A 108 0.93 -9.51 13.35
C LEU A 108 1.18 -8.13 13.96
N GLU A 109 2.19 -7.37 13.52
CA GLU A 109 2.43 -6.03 14.03
C GLU A 109 1.41 -4.98 13.57
N HIS A 110 0.67 -5.24 12.49
CA HIS A 110 -0.29 -4.30 11.94
C HIS A 110 -1.55 -4.30 12.80
N ARG A 111 -1.89 -3.14 13.39
CA ARG A 111 -3.14 -2.96 14.13
C ARG A 111 -4.36 -3.27 13.26
N ALA A 112 -4.28 -2.93 11.98
CA ALA A 112 -5.30 -3.24 10.98
C ALA A 112 -5.68 -4.72 10.94
N ARG A 113 -4.76 -5.67 11.20
CA ARG A 113 -5.06 -7.12 11.16
C ARG A 113 -6.24 -7.47 12.07
N GLY A 114 -6.21 -7.04 13.33
CA GLY A 114 -7.26 -7.35 14.29
C GLY A 114 -8.53 -6.54 14.05
N LEU A 115 -8.43 -5.36 13.43
CA LEU A 115 -9.59 -4.53 13.09
C LEU A 115 -10.35 -5.08 11.89
N LEU A 116 -9.63 -5.60 10.88
CA LEU A 116 -10.22 -6.29 9.72
C LEU A 116 -11.05 -7.50 10.16
N GLU A 117 -10.61 -8.25 11.17
CA GLU A 117 -11.36 -9.38 11.73
C GLU A 117 -12.59 -8.98 12.56
N ILE A 118 -12.67 -7.72 13.01
CA ILE A 118 -13.79 -7.23 13.83
C ILE A 118 -14.87 -6.64 12.95
N HIS A 119 -14.48 -5.89 11.93
CA HIS A 119 -15.40 -5.07 11.15
C HIS A 119 -15.83 -5.73 9.85
N ASP A 120 -15.03 -6.67 9.31
CA ASP A 120 -15.25 -7.31 8.00
C ASP A 120 -15.40 -6.32 6.82
N GLU A 121 -15.13 -5.04 7.04
CA GLU A 121 -15.24 -3.94 6.08
C GLU A 121 -14.02 -3.03 6.16
N PHE A 122 -13.57 -2.52 5.01
CA PHE A 122 -12.46 -1.56 4.91
C PHE A 122 -12.54 -0.78 3.59
N VAL A 123 -11.73 0.28 3.47
CA VAL A 123 -11.54 1.01 2.21
C VAL A 123 -10.08 0.95 1.78
N LEU A 124 -9.85 0.74 0.48
CA LEU A 124 -8.56 0.97 -0.16
C LEU A 124 -8.56 2.33 -0.82
N ASN A 125 -7.65 3.19 -0.39
CA ASN A 125 -7.51 4.55 -0.89
C ASN A 125 -6.24 4.61 -1.74
N VAL A 126 -6.39 4.92 -3.03
CA VAL A 126 -5.27 5.00 -3.97
C VAL A 126 -4.66 6.40 -3.84
N PRO A 127 -3.41 6.54 -3.40
CA PRO A 127 -2.78 7.84 -3.20
C PRO A 127 -2.19 8.42 -4.50
N LEU A 128 -2.04 9.75 -4.51
CA LEU A 128 -1.28 10.49 -5.51
C LEU A 128 0.21 10.52 -5.14
N ALA A 129 1.08 10.74 -6.12
CA ALA A 129 2.52 10.90 -5.92
C ALA A 129 2.85 12.08 -4.99
N SER A 130 2.05 13.14 -5.00
CA SER A 130 2.16 14.27 -4.07
C SER A 130 1.93 13.87 -2.60
N MET A 131 1.32 12.72 -2.35
CA MET A 131 1.06 12.19 -1.00
C MET A 131 2.20 11.30 -0.49
N VAL A 132 3.34 11.19 -1.20
CA VAL A 132 4.40 10.22 -0.85
C VAL A 132 4.96 10.40 0.57
N GLU A 133 5.07 11.64 1.07
CA GLU A 133 5.52 11.93 2.43
C GLU A 133 4.48 11.50 3.48
N ALA A 134 3.20 11.77 3.23
CA ALA A 134 2.10 11.32 4.08
C ALA A 134 1.99 9.78 4.08
N PHE A 135 2.16 9.16 2.92
CA PHE A 135 2.18 7.71 2.76
C PHE A 135 3.32 7.06 3.56
N ASP A 136 4.54 7.57 3.44
CA ASP A 136 5.69 7.09 4.23
C ASP A 136 5.48 7.33 5.73
N THR A 137 4.88 8.46 6.11
CA THR A 137 4.51 8.74 7.50
C THR A 137 3.54 7.69 8.04
N VAL A 138 2.54 7.27 7.27
CA VAL A 138 1.62 6.19 7.66
C VAL A 138 2.35 4.85 7.80
N ASP A 139 3.24 4.51 6.86
CA ASP A 139 3.96 3.22 6.84
C ASP A 139 4.98 3.11 8.00
N MET A 140 5.67 4.21 8.32
CA MET A 140 6.74 4.23 9.32
C MET A 140 6.26 4.42 10.76
N ASN A 141 4.96 4.68 10.98
CA ASN A 141 4.40 4.92 12.30
C ASN A 141 3.39 3.86 12.72
N SER A 142 3.19 3.73 14.04
CA SER A 142 2.21 2.82 14.61
C SER A 142 1.04 3.59 15.20
N GLY A 143 -0.18 3.18 14.85
CA GLY A 143 -1.43 3.65 15.47
C GLY A 143 -1.57 3.30 16.97
N ARG A 144 -0.54 2.70 17.58
CA ARG A 144 -0.43 2.51 19.03
C ARG A 144 0.18 3.71 19.75
N VAL A 145 0.92 4.55 19.02
CA VAL A 145 1.66 5.69 19.59
C VAL A 145 0.86 6.98 19.43
N ALA A 146 0.29 7.20 18.25
CA ALA A 146 -0.53 8.36 17.92
C ALA A 146 -1.48 8.02 16.77
N ASP A 147 -2.49 8.88 16.56
CA ASP A 147 -3.38 8.79 15.41
C ASP A 147 -2.60 9.09 14.11
N LYS A 148 -2.60 8.11 13.19
CA LYS A 148 -1.84 8.23 11.93
C LYS A 148 -2.45 9.22 10.95
N PHE A 149 -3.75 9.50 11.01
CA PHE A 149 -4.34 10.58 10.21
C PHE A 149 -3.80 11.93 10.66
N GLU A 150 -3.76 12.18 11.97
CA GLU A 150 -3.20 13.41 12.53
C GLU A 150 -1.71 13.57 12.18
N LEU A 151 -0.93 12.49 12.29
CA LEU A 151 0.51 12.53 11.97
C LEU A 151 0.79 12.80 10.48
N SER A 152 -0.03 12.23 9.59
CA SER A 152 0.16 12.33 8.14
C SER A 152 -0.51 13.57 7.53
N GLY A 153 -1.38 14.25 8.28
CA GLY A 153 -2.17 15.38 7.79
C GLY A 153 -3.25 14.99 6.79
N LEU A 154 -3.59 13.70 6.70
CA LEU A 154 -4.66 13.19 5.83
C LEU A 154 -6.03 13.36 6.46
N THR A 155 -7.06 13.51 5.63
CA THR A 155 -8.42 13.80 6.08
C THR A 155 -9.30 12.55 5.98
N ARG A 156 -10.01 12.24 7.07
CA ARG A 156 -11.02 11.18 7.10
C ARG A 156 -12.25 11.64 6.34
N GLY A 157 -12.64 10.89 5.32
CA GLY A 157 -13.93 11.04 4.65
C GLY A 157 -14.91 9.92 5.02
N ALA A 158 -16.11 9.99 4.46
CA ALA A 158 -17.16 8.99 4.63
C ALA A 158 -17.29 8.12 3.36
N ALA A 159 -17.27 6.80 3.56
CA ALA A 159 -17.63 5.85 2.52
C ALA A 159 -19.13 5.87 2.21
N ILE A 160 -19.52 5.36 1.03
CA ILE A 160 -20.90 5.36 0.55
C ILE A 160 -21.67 4.13 1.05
N THR A 161 -21.02 2.97 1.10
CA THR A 161 -21.65 1.65 1.24
C THR A 161 -21.15 0.86 2.45
N VAL A 162 -19.88 1.03 2.84
CA VAL A 162 -19.27 0.37 4.02
C VAL A 162 -19.09 1.31 5.20
N ASP A 163 -18.99 0.76 6.41
CA ASP A 163 -18.65 1.48 7.63
C ASP A 163 -17.13 1.47 7.87
N ALA A 164 -16.41 2.29 7.08
CA ALA A 164 -14.99 2.55 7.24
C ALA A 164 -14.66 3.93 6.62
N PRO A 165 -13.66 4.68 7.15
CA PRO A 165 -13.37 6.01 6.64
C PRO A 165 -12.67 5.93 5.28
N THR A 166 -12.84 6.95 4.45
CA THR A 166 -12.00 7.17 3.26
C THR A 166 -10.85 8.14 3.58
N VAL A 167 -9.93 8.35 2.64
CA VAL A 167 -8.92 9.41 2.66
C VAL A 167 -9.33 10.45 1.62
N GLU A 168 -9.79 11.63 2.02
CA GLU A 168 -10.38 12.60 1.08
C GLU A 168 -9.42 13.04 -0.04
N GLU A 169 -8.12 13.05 0.23
CA GLU A 169 -7.07 13.39 -0.73
C GLU A 169 -6.82 12.29 -1.78
N SER A 170 -7.34 11.08 -1.57
CA SER A 170 -7.17 9.97 -2.51
C SER A 170 -8.14 10.08 -3.70
N PRO A 171 -7.65 10.05 -4.95
CA PRO A 171 -8.49 10.13 -6.14
C PRO A 171 -9.37 8.90 -6.37
N ILE A 172 -9.11 7.77 -5.72
CA ILE A 172 -9.90 6.54 -5.86
C ILE A 172 -10.10 5.89 -4.50
N HIS A 173 -11.33 5.50 -4.21
CA HIS A 173 -11.71 4.69 -3.05
C HIS A 173 -12.35 3.40 -3.55
N CYS A 174 -11.86 2.26 -3.06
CA CYS A 174 -12.50 0.96 -3.24
C CYS A 174 -13.03 0.51 -1.88
N GLU A 175 -14.35 0.46 -1.75
CA GLU A 175 -15.02 -0.01 -0.54
C GLU A 175 -15.15 -1.52 -0.58
N CYS A 176 -14.73 -2.21 0.47
CA CYS A 176 -14.49 -3.64 0.46
C CYS A 176 -15.20 -4.35 1.61
N ARG A 177 -15.77 -5.53 1.31
CA ARG A 177 -16.31 -6.47 2.31
C ARG A 177 -15.54 -7.78 2.27
N ILE A 178 -14.99 -8.19 3.42
CA ILE A 178 -14.24 -9.43 3.58
C ILE A 178 -15.20 -10.62 3.43
N PHE A 179 -14.82 -11.59 2.61
CA PHE A 179 -15.58 -12.84 2.46
C PHE A 179 -14.77 -14.08 2.87
N ASP A 180 -13.44 -13.97 2.95
CA ASP A 180 -12.58 -15.07 3.39
C ASP A 180 -11.24 -14.55 3.93
N SER A 181 -10.52 -15.40 4.68
CA SER A 181 -9.16 -15.10 5.13
C SER A 181 -8.29 -16.34 5.30
N LEU A 182 -6.99 -16.20 5.07
CA LEU A 182 -6.02 -17.29 5.15
C LEU A 182 -4.84 -16.91 6.04
N GLU A 183 -4.51 -17.74 7.02
CA GLU A 183 -3.26 -17.63 7.77
C GLU A 183 -2.07 -18.04 6.89
N VAL A 184 -1.07 -17.18 6.82
CA VAL A 184 0.16 -17.36 6.02
C VAL A 184 1.36 -17.32 6.96
N PRO A 185 1.96 -18.48 7.28
CA PRO A 185 3.13 -18.53 8.13
C PRO A 185 4.30 -17.70 7.55
N PRO A 186 5.15 -17.10 8.42
CA PRO A 186 5.11 -17.23 9.87
C PRO A 186 4.15 -16.24 10.56
N GLU A 187 3.86 -15.08 9.97
CA GLU A 187 3.28 -13.94 10.73
C GLU A 187 2.19 -13.17 9.98
N ARG A 188 1.80 -13.61 8.78
CA ARG A 188 0.85 -12.88 7.93
C ARG A 188 -0.51 -13.54 7.90
N LYS A 189 -1.53 -12.74 7.66
CA LYS A 189 -2.86 -13.17 7.27
C LYS A 189 -3.27 -12.44 6.00
N ILE A 190 -3.87 -13.17 5.07
CA ILE A 190 -4.47 -12.60 3.86
C ILE A 190 -5.97 -12.49 4.11
N PHE A 191 -6.55 -11.34 3.81
CA PHE A 191 -7.99 -11.13 3.77
C PHE A 191 -8.40 -10.97 2.32
N LEU A 192 -9.41 -11.72 1.90
CA LEU A 192 -10.01 -11.66 0.57
C LEU A 192 -11.32 -10.89 0.67
N ALA A 193 -11.52 -9.91 -0.20
CA ALA A 193 -12.68 -9.04 -0.15
C ALA A 193 -13.26 -8.76 -1.53
N GLU A 194 -14.57 -8.55 -1.57
CA GLU A 194 -15.30 -8.05 -2.73
C GLU A 194 -15.31 -6.52 -2.69
N VAL A 195 -15.06 -5.88 -3.83
CA VAL A 195 -15.19 -4.43 -3.99
C VAL A 195 -16.66 -4.10 -4.24
N VAL A 196 -17.35 -3.59 -3.22
CA VAL A 196 -18.79 -3.34 -3.26
C VAL A 196 -19.14 -1.94 -3.76
N ALA A 197 -18.19 -1.01 -3.73
CA ALA A 197 -18.30 0.29 -4.38
C ALA A 197 -16.91 0.81 -4.79
N THR A 198 -16.87 1.60 -5.87
CA THR A 198 -15.67 2.33 -6.27
C THR A 198 -16.04 3.75 -6.63
N THR A 199 -15.36 4.72 -6.02
CA THR A 199 -15.48 6.14 -6.39
C THR A 199 -14.16 6.61 -6.95
N ALA A 200 -14.21 7.48 -7.96
CA ALA A 200 -13.05 8.18 -8.46
C ALA A 200 -13.34 9.68 -8.56
N ILE A 201 -12.33 10.52 -8.34
CA ILE A 201 -12.45 11.97 -8.54
C ILE A 201 -12.77 12.28 -10.01
N GLU A 202 -13.49 13.38 -10.23
CA GLU A 202 -13.84 13.84 -11.58
C GLU A 202 -12.58 13.96 -12.47
N GLY A 203 -12.67 13.46 -13.70
CA GLY A 203 -11.57 13.46 -14.67
C GLY A 203 -10.55 12.32 -14.50
N ALA A 204 -10.56 11.57 -13.40
CA ALA A 204 -9.73 10.37 -13.26
C ALA A 204 -10.26 9.19 -14.10
N VAL A 205 -11.54 9.19 -14.44
CA VAL A 205 -12.20 8.17 -15.28
C VAL A 205 -12.93 8.81 -16.46
N ASP A 206 -13.08 8.07 -17.55
CA ASP A 206 -13.93 8.48 -18.68
C ASP A 206 -15.42 8.18 -18.43
N ASP A 207 -16.29 8.58 -19.36
CA ASP A 207 -17.75 8.37 -19.28
C ASP A 207 -18.15 6.89 -19.19
N ALA A 208 -17.27 5.97 -19.57
CA ALA A 208 -17.48 4.53 -19.45
C ALA A 208 -16.91 3.96 -18.15
N GLY A 209 -16.39 4.79 -17.24
CA GLY A 209 -15.75 4.38 -15.99
C GLY A 209 -14.36 3.78 -16.18
N ARG A 210 -13.71 3.99 -17.32
CA ARG A 210 -12.33 3.53 -17.53
C ARG A 210 -11.36 4.51 -16.90
N LEU A 211 -10.40 4.00 -16.12
CA LEU A 211 -9.32 4.80 -15.55
C LEU A 211 -8.48 5.49 -16.65
N ILE A 212 -8.37 6.80 -16.54
CA ILE A 212 -7.47 7.64 -17.34
C ILE A 212 -6.17 7.75 -16.56
N VAL A 213 -5.30 6.74 -16.68
CA VAL A 213 -4.02 6.67 -15.95
C VAL A 213 -3.19 7.97 -15.97
N PRO A 214 -3.05 8.71 -17.11
CA PRO A 214 -2.26 9.94 -17.12
C PRO A 214 -3.01 11.18 -16.60
N ALA A 215 -4.27 11.07 -16.16
CA ALA A 215 -5.03 12.21 -15.65
C ALA A 215 -4.53 12.67 -14.27
N VAL A 216 -3.97 11.76 -13.48
CA VAL A 216 -3.39 12.05 -12.17
C VAL A 216 -2.12 11.22 -11.96
N ASP A 217 -1.18 11.76 -11.18
CA ASP A 217 0.10 11.11 -10.94
C ASP A 217 -0.03 10.05 -9.84
N PHE A 218 -0.42 8.83 -10.21
CA PHE A 218 -0.33 7.67 -9.32
C PHE A 218 1.12 7.21 -9.14
N PHE A 219 1.43 6.56 -8.02
CA PHE A 219 2.70 5.89 -7.80
C PHE A 219 2.52 4.45 -7.31
N GLY A 220 3.56 3.64 -7.51
CA GLY A 220 3.67 2.29 -6.97
C GLY A 220 4.94 2.11 -6.16
N MET A 221 4.94 1.10 -5.29
CA MET A 221 6.12 0.66 -4.57
C MET A 221 6.95 -0.29 -5.43
N THR A 222 8.27 -0.25 -5.30
CA THR A 222 9.18 -1.17 -5.99
C THR A 222 9.83 -2.13 -5.01
N ALA A 223 9.26 -3.33 -4.90
CA ALA A 223 9.84 -4.40 -4.11
C ALA A 223 11.22 -4.76 -4.67
N GLY A 224 12.27 -4.62 -3.84
CA GLY A 224 13.66 -4.87 -4.22
C GLY A 224 14.57 -3.64 -4.15
N SER A 225 14.07 -2.44 -4.43
CA SER A 225 14.82 -1.19 -4.20
C SER A 225 14.27 -0.36 -3.04
N GLY A 226 13.00 -0.57 -2.66
CA GLY A 226 12.38 0.21 -1.58
C GLY A 226 12.05 1.64 -2.01
N GLU A 227 11.89 1.86 -3.30
CA GLU A 227 11.61 3.18 -3.90
C GLU A 227 10.17 3.26 -4.40
N HIS A 228 9.71 4.49 -4.63
CA HIS A 228 8.41 4.80 -5.20
C HIS A 228 8.58 5.35 -6.62
N TYR A 229 7.75 4.89 -7.57
CA TYR A 229 7.79 5.36 -8.96
C TYR A 229 6.39 5.63 -9.49
N THR A 230 6.26 6.67 -10.30
CA THR A 230 5.03 6.98 -11.03
C THR A 230 4.84 6.11 -12.27
N MET A 231 3.61 6.06 -12.77
CA MET A 231 3.27 5.37 -14.01
C MET A 231 3.73 6.19 -15.22
N GLY A 232 5.00 6.07 -15.62
CA GLY A 232 5.62 6.89 -16.67
C GLY A 232 4.92 6.84 -18.04
N ARG A 233 5.40 6.00 -18.97
CA ARG A 233 4.86 5.92 -20.35
C ARG A 233 3.96 4.71 -20.53
N ARG A 234 2.79 4.89 -21.15
CA ARG A 234 1.96 3.77 -21.63
C ARG A 234 2.71 2.89 -22.62
N VAL A 235 2.74 1.58 -22.36
CA VAL A 235 3.43 0.59 -23.21
C VAL A 235 2.49 -0.26 -24.08
N GLY A 236 1.19 -0.29 -23.79
CA GLY A 236 0.22 -1.10 -24.54
C GLY A 236 -1.16 -1.18 -23.86
N ASN A 237 -1.95 -2.19 -24.23
CA ASN A 237 -3.18 -2.58 -23.54
C ASN A 237 -3.38 -4.09 -23.59
N ILE A 238 -4.21 -4.61 -22.69
CA ILE A 238 -4.62 -6.01 -22.70
C ILE A 238 -5.40 -6.30 -23.99
N GLY A 239 -5.10 -7.44 -24.62
CA GLY A 239 -5.72 -7.85 -25.87
C GLY A 239 -5.15 -7.19 -27.13
N MET A 240 -4.10 -6.38 -27.04
CA MET A 240 -3.49 -5.69 -28.19
C MET A 240 -3.00 -6.65 -29.29
N THR A 241 -2.57 -7.86 -28.93
CA THR A 241 -2.09 -8.88 -29.90
C THR A 241 -3.21 -9.43 -30.79
N VAL A 242 -4.47 -9.24 -30.40
CA VAL A 242 -5.67 -9.65 -31.13
C VAL A 242 -6.61 -8.47 -31.44
N GLY A 243 -6.11 -7.23 -31.33
CA GLY A 243 -6.84 -6.02 -31.70
C GLY A 243 -7.98 -5.61 -30.77
N ARG A 244 -8.05 -6.16 -29.54
CA ARG A 244 -9.05 -5.79 -28.54
C ARG A 244 -8.63 -4.50 -27.80
N THR A 245 -9.59 -3.63 -27.49
CA THR A 245 -9.37 -2.34 -26.81
C THR A 245 -10.34 -2.07 -25.64
N ASP A 246 -11.29 -2.97 -25.46
CA ASP A 246 -12.44 -2.90 -24.56
C ASP A 246 -12.23 -3.64 -23.23
N ILE A 247 -11.16 -4.43 -23.11
CA ILE A 247 -10.82 -5.13 -21.86
C ILE A 247 -10.43 -4.11 -20.79
N LYS A 248 -11.19 -4.12 -19.70
CA LYS A 248 -10.96 -3.41 -18.44
C LYS A 248 -11.42 -4.32 -17.28
N TYR A 249 -10.86 -4.11 -16.10
CA TYR A 249 -11.28 -4.75 -14.84
C TYR A 249 -11.57 -3.65 -13.83
#